data_AF-W1PKY4-F1
#
_entry.id   AF-W1PKY4-F1
#
_cell.length_a   1.000
_cell.length_b   1.000
_cell.length_c   1.000
_cell.angle_alpha   90.00
_cell.angle_beta   90.00
_cell.angle_gamma   90.00
#
_symmetry.space_group_name_H-M   'P 1'
#
loop_
_entity.id
_entity.type
_entity.pdbx_description
1 polymer ?
#
loop_
_entity_poly.entity_id
_entity_poly.type
_entity_poly.pdbx_seq_one_letter_code
_entity_poly.pdbx_strand_id
1 'polypeptide(L)'
;MVDSGIRLVHILMACAEAVQQENMSAAEALVKQIRMLAVSQTGALRKVATFFAEALARRIFRFHPQDTGGDSFSNILQMHFYMTCPHLKIAHFTANQAIRPLQGRRECMLSISV
;
A
#
# COMPACT_ATOMS: atom_id res chain seq x y z
N MET A 1 -16.56 -17.00 -6.04
CA MET A 1 -15.72 -15.77 -6.03
C MET A 1 -14.87 -15.66 -4.77
N VAL A 2 -15.35 -16.12 -3.61
CA VAL A 2 -14.62 -16.11 -2.32
C VAL A 2 -13.40 -17.05 -2.33
N ASP A 3 -13.52 -18.24 -2.93
CA ASP A 3 -12.43 -19.23 -3.00
C ASP A 3 -11.20 -18.73 -3.76
N SER A 4 -11.40 -17.93 -4.81
CA SER A 4 -10.32 -17.34 -5.59
C SER A 4 -9.55 -16.28 -4.80
N GLY A 5 -10.23 -15.57 -3.89
CA GLY A 5 -9.61 -14.59 -2.98
C GLY A 5 -8.81 -15.25 -1.86
N ILE A 6 -9.39 -16.26 -1.21
CA ILE A 6 -8.71 -17.04 -0.17
C ILE A 6 -7.46 -17.72 -0.75
N ARG A 7 -7.56 -18.34 -1.93
CA ARG A 7 -6.43 -18.98 -2.60
C ARG A 7 -5.32 -17.98 -2.94
N LEU A 8 -5.66 -16.75 -3.32
CA LEU A 8 -4.68 -15.70 -3.57
C LEU A 8 -3.92 -15.32 -2.29
N VAL A 9 -4.62 -15.18 -1.15
CA VAL A 9 -3.99 -14.86 0.15
C VAL A 9 -3.04 -15.96 0.58
N HIS A 10 -3.43 -17.23 0.46
CA HIS A 10 -2.56 -18.36 0.80
C HIS A 10 -1.29 -18.40 -0.07
N ILE A 11 -1.40 -18.15 -1.37
CA ILE A 11 -0.23 -18.15 -2.27
C ILE A 11 0.67 -16.93 -1.96
N LEU A 12 0.10 -15.77 -1.63
CA LEU A 12 0.87 -14.61 -1.19
C LEU A 12 1.64 -14.89 0.11
N MET A 13 1.02 -15.58 1.07
CA MET A 13 1.63 -15.98 2.33
C MET A 13 2.78 -16.98 2.11
N ALA A 14 2.54 -18.03 1.31
CA ALA A 14 3.57 -18.99 0.92
C ALA A 14 4.74 -18.32 0.19
N CYS A 15 4.46 -17.32 -0.65
CA CYS A 15 5.52 -16.56 -1.32
C CYS A 15 6.33 -15.71 -0.34
N ALA A 16 5.69 -15.08 0.65
CA ALA A 16 6.38 -14.31 1.68
C ALA A 16 7.27 -15.21 2.56
N GLU A 17 6.80 -16.41 2.90
CA GLU A 17 7.58 -17.43 3.62
C GLU A 17 8.79 -17.91 2.80
N ALA A 18 8.61 -18.19 1.50
CA ALA A 18 9.71 -18.60 0.62
C ALA A 18 10.79 -17.51 0.49
N VAL A 19 10.37 -16.23 0.44
CA VAL A 19 11.30 -15.08 0.44
C VAL A 19 12.03 -14.97 1.79
N GLN A 20 11.36 -15.25 2.91
CA GLN A 20 12.00 -15.23 4.24
C GLN A 20 13.01 -16.36 4.42
N GLN A 21 12.75 -17.53 3.84
CA GLN A 21 13.65 -18.69 3.87
C GLN A 21 14.78 -18.61 2.83
N GLU A 22 14.94 -17.47 2.14
CA GLU A 22 15.91 -17.25 1.05
C GLU A 22 15.79 -18.25 -0.12
N ASN A 23 14.64 -18.92 -0.26
CA ASN A 23 14.37 -19.86 -1.33
C ASN A 23 13.89 -19.13 -2.59
N MET A 24 14.83 -18.51 -3.29
CA MET A 24 14.56 -17.63 -4.43
C MET A 24 13.90 -18.34 -5.61
N SER A 25 14.20 -19.63 -5.84
CA SER A 25 13.59 -20.40 -6.93
C SER A 25 12.10 -20.67 -6.68
N ALA A 26 11.74 -21.05 -5.44
CA ALA A 26 10.35 -21.21 -5.04
C ALA A 26 9.60 -19.87 -5.05
N ALA A 27 10.24 -18.80 -4.56
CA ALA A 27 9.65 -17.47 -4.55
C ALA A 27 9.34 -16.95 -5.97
N GLU A 28 10.24 -17.15 -6.94
CA GLU A 28 10.01 -16.74 -8.32
C GLU A 28 8.83 -17.49 -8.97
N ALA A 29 8.74 -18.80 -8.73
CA ALA A 29 7.63 -19.64 -9.22
C ALA A 29 6.29 -19.18 -8.63
N LEU A 30 6.26 -18.87 -7.32
CA LEU A 30 5.06 -18.37 -6.65
C LEU A 30 4.64 -16.99 -7.15
N VAL A 31 5.60 -16.07 -7.41
CA VAL A 31 5.29 -14.77 -8.02
C VAL A 31 4.68 -14.90 -9.42
N LYS A 32 5.18 -15.83 -10.26
CA LYS A 32 4.57 -16.13 -11.57
C LYS A 32 3.14 -16.62 -11.41
N GLN A 33 2.89 -17.51 -10.44
CA GLN A 33 1.55 -18.02 -10.15
C GLN A 33 0.60 -16.91 -9.68
N ILE A 34 1.05 -16.01 -8.78
CA ILE A 34 0.27 -14.85 -8.33
C ILE A 34 -0.09 -13.94 -9.51
N ARG A 35 0.85 -13.71 -10.43
CA ARG A 35 0.62 -12.87 -11.62
C ARG A 35 -0.43 -13.48 -12.56
N MET A 36 -0.40 -14.79 -12.78
CA MET A 36 -1.43 -15.47 -13.57
C MET A 36 -2.81 -15.42 -12.90
N LEU A 37 -2.86 -15.59 -11.58
CA LEU A 37 -4.07 -15.44 -10.79
C LEU A 37 -4.62 -14.02 -10.88
N ALA A 38 -3.76 -13.00 -10.81
CA ALA A 38 -4.15 -11.59 -10.88
C ALA A 38 -4.92 -11.25 -12.17
N VAL A 39 -4.48 -11.77 -13.32
CA VAL A 39 -5.16 -11.57 -14.62
C VAL A 39 -6.59 -12.10 -14.56
N SER A 40 -6.78 -13.24 -13.90
CA SER A 40 -8.07 -13.93 -13.77
C SER A 40 -9.02 -13.26 -12.76
N GLN A 41 -8.50 -12.48 -11.80
CA GLN A 41 -9.34 -11.74 -10.85
C GLN A 41 -9.91 -10.47 -11.47
N THR A 42 -11.02 -9.95 -10.96
CA THR A 42 -11.58 -8.64 -11.34
C THR A 42 -11.68 -7.71 -10.11
N GLY A 43 -11.83 -6.41 -10.35
CA GLY A 43 -12.05 -5.42 -9.28
C GLY A 43 -10.84 -5.22 -8.35
N ALA A 44 -11.10 -5.06 -7.05
CA ALA A 44 -10.08 -4.74 -6.04
C ALA A 44 -9.03 -5.86 -5.89
N LEU A 45 -9.46 -7.12 -6.03
CA LEU A 45 -8.60 -8.28 -5.82
C LEU A 45 -7.48 -8.38 -6.88
N ARG A 46 -7.76 -7.97 -8.13
CA ARG A 46 -6.75 -7.84 -9.19
C ARG A 46 -5.69 -6.81 -8.82
N LYS A 47 -6.12 -5.63 -8.32
CA LYS A 47 -5.20 -4.55 -7.93
C LYS A 47 -4.26 -5.03 -6.82
N VAL A 48 -4.81 -5.64 -5.77
CA VAL A 48 -4.03 -6.20 -4.66
C VAL A 48 -3.04 -7.24 -5.18
N ALA A 49 -3.48 -8.22 -5.97
CA ALA A 49 -2.61 -9.27 -6.50
C ALA A 49 -1.44 -8.70 -7.32
N THR A 50 -1.70 -7.72 -8.19
CA THR A 50 -0.67 -7.10 -9.04
C THR A 50 0.35 -6.32 -8.23
N PHE A 51 -0.08 -5.46 -7.30
CA PHE A 51 0.85 -4.68 -6.46
C PHE A 51 1.71 -5.57 -5.57
N PHE A 52 1.12 -6.61 -4.97
CA PHE A 52 1.88 -7.55 -4.15
C PHE A 52 2.87 -8.39 -4.97
N ALA A 53 2.49 -8.87 -6.16
CA ALA A 53 3.40 -9.59 -7.05
C ALA A 53 4.59 -8.71 -7.47
N GLU A 54 4.34 -7.43 -7.73
CA GLU A 54 5.39 -6.47 -8.08
C GLU A 54 6.31 -6.17 -6.88
N ALA A 55 5.76 -5.94 -5.69
CA ALA A 55 6.55 -5.73 -4.48
C ALA A 55 7.42 -6.94 -4.13
N LEU A 56 6.89 -8.16 -4.26
CA LEU A 56 7.63 -9.40 -4.04
C LEU A 56 8.74 -9.59 -5.08
N ALA A 57 8.47 -9.33 -6.36
CA ALA A 57 9.49 -9.35 -7.39
C ALA A 57 10.62 -8.36 -7.09
N ARG A 58 10.29 -7.10 -6.71
CA ARG A 58 11.29 -6.09 -6.33
C ARG A 58 12.14 -6.54 -5.14
N ARG A 59 11.54 -7.20 -4.15
CA ARG A 59 12.23 -7.74 -2.97
C ARG A 59 13.18 -8.89 -3.33
N ILE A 60 12.77 -9.82 -4.19
CA ILE A 60 13.58 -10.96 -4.66
C ILE A 60 14.80 -10.45 -5.45
N PHE A 61 14.59 -9.52 -6.39
CA PHE A 61 15.66 -9.01 -7.24
C PHE A 61 16.45 -7.84 -6.62
N ARG A 62 16.14 -7.46 -5.37
CA ARG A 62 16.72 -6.30 -4.66
C ARG A 62 16.74 -5.01 -5.50
N PHE A 63 15.77 -4.86 -6.39
CA PHE A 63 15.60 -3.62 -7.15
C PHE A 63 15.01 -2.57 -6.23
N HIS A 64 15.84 -1.62 -5.79
CA HIS A 64 15.36 -0.40 -5.18
C HIS A 64 14.75 0.46 -6.28
N PRO A 65 13.47 0.84 -6.20
CA PRO A 65 12.91 1.76 -7.17
C PRO A 65 13.69 3.08 -7.07
N GLN A 66 14.20 3.57 -8.19
CA GLN A 66 14.45 5.00 -8.28
C GLN A 66 13.09 5.67 -8.23
N ASP A 67 12.88 6.54 -7.24
CA ASP A 67 11.67 7.36 -7.10
C ASP A 67 11.42 8.10 -8.43
N THR A 68 10.53 7.54 -9.23
CA THR A 68 10.19 8.01 -10.58
C THR A 68 8.83 8.71 -10.61
N GLY A 69 8.19 8.87 -9.45
CA GLY A 69 7.01 9.71 -9.29
C GLY A 69 7.45 11.14 -9.01
N GLY A 70 7.40 12.00 -10.03
CA GLY A 70 7.60 13.43 -9.82
C GLY A 70 6.62 13.97 -8.77
N ASP A 71 7.10 14.87 -7.92
CA ASP A 71 6.42 15.45 -6.75
C ASP A 71 4.98 15.91 -7.04
N SER A 72 4.73 16.37 -8.27
CA SER A 72 3.41 16.81 -8.76
C SER A 72 2.36 15.68 -8.83
N PHE A 73 2.75 14.46 -9.22
CA PHE A 73 1.81 13.33 -9.32
C PHE A 73 1.42 12.79 -7.93
N SER A 74 2.35 12.86 -6.98
CA SER A 74 2.11 12.52 -5.57
C SER A 74 1.08 13.46 -4.94
N ASN A 75 1.22 14.77 -5.17
CA ASN A 75 0.31 15.79 -4.65
C ASN A 75 -1.14 15.63 -5.16
N ILE A 76 -1.34 15.29 -6.44
CA ILE A 76 -2.68 15.07 -7.01
C ILE A 76 -3.33 13.82 -6.40
N LEU A 77 -2.58 12.73 -6.26
CA LEU A 77 -3.07 11.50 -5.64
C LEU A 77 -3.41 11.71 -4.15
N GLN A 78 -2.58 12.48 -3.43
CA GLN A 78 -2.81 12.81 -2.03
C GLN A 78 -4.07 13.66 -1.85
N MET A 79 -4.26 14.69 -2.67
CA MET A 79 -5.46 15.54 -2.67
C MET A 79 -6.72 14.71 -2.95
N HIS A 80 -6.67 13.83 -3.96
CA HIS A 80 -7.79 12.96 -4.29
C HIS A 80 -8.09 11.97 -3.16
N PHE A 81 -7.06 11.40 -2.52
CA PHE A 81 -7.24 10.50 -1.39
C PHE A 81 -7.86 11.21 -0.17
N TYR A 82 -7.44 12.44 0.14
CA TYR A 82 -8.06 13.26 1.20
C TYR A 82 -9.54 13.55 0.91
N MET A 83 -9.90 13.77 -0.35
CA MET A 83 -11.28 14.06 -0.74
C MET A 83 -12.18 12.83 -0.71
N THR A 84 -11.72 11.67 -1.23
CA THR A 84 -12.54 10.47 -1.41
C THR A 84 -12.56 9.53 -0.20
N CYS A 85 -11.49 9.49 0.62
CA CYS A 85 -11.38 8.57 1.75
C CYS A 85 -11.49 9.31 3.10
N PRO A 86 -12.41 8.91 4.01
CA PRO A 86 -12.63 9.62 5.26
C PRO A 86 -11.51 9.46 6.28
N HIS A 87 -10.67 8.42 6.14
CA HIS A 87 -9.60 8.08 7.09
C HIS A 87 -8.67 9.26 7.40
N LEU A 88 -8.22 9.97 6.36
CA LEU A 88 -7.27 11.06 6.51
C LEU A 88 -7.93 12.30 7.13
N LYS A 89 -9.20 12.57 6.79
CA LYS A 89 -10.02 13.64 7.39
C LYS A 89 -10.31 13.39 8.87
N ILE A 90 -10.61 12.14 9.25
CA ILE A 90 -10.86 11.76 10.65
C ILE A 90 -9.58 11.90 11.47
N ALA A 91 -8.45 11.40 10.98
CA ALA A 91 -7.16 11.56 11.64
C ALA A 91 -6.82 13.05 11.85
N HIS A 92 -7.03 13.87 10.82
CA HIS A 92 -6.81 15.31 10.88
C HIS A 92 -7.73 16.00 11.92
N PHE A 93 -9.03 15.69 11.91
CA PHE A 93 -9.96 16.23 12.89
C PHE A 93 -9.61 15.83 14.33
N THR A 94 -9.21 14.57 14.55
CA THR A 94 -8.79 14.06 15.85
C THR A 94 -7.49 14.72 16.32
N ALA A 95 -6.50 14.89 15.44
CA ALA A 95 -5.26 15.60 15.77
C ALA A 95 -5.54 17.06 16.14
N ASN A 96 -6.38 17.76 15.37
CA ASN A 96 -6.76 19.13 15.64
C ASN A 96 -7.51 19.25 16.97
N GLN A 97 -8.36 18.28 17.31
CA GLN A 97 -9.02 18.24 18.63
C GLN A 97 -8.05 18.02 19.78
N ALA A 98 -7.04 17.17 19.62
CA ALA A 98 -6.03 16.93 20.65
C ALA A 98 -5.10 18.13 20.86
N ILE A 99 -4.85 18.92 19.80
CA ILE A 99 -3.98 20.11 19.84
C ILE A 99 -4.75 21.36 20.33
N ARG A 100 -6.07 21.44 20.08
CA ARG A 100 -6.91 22.56 20.52
C ARG A 100 -6.73 23.02 21.98
N PRO A 101 -6.65 22.14 22.99
CA PRO A 101 -6.42 22.57 24.38
C PRO A 101 -5.01 23.14 24.64
N LEU A 102 -4.03 22.87 23.77
CA LEU A 102 -2.66 23.42 23.87
C LEU A 102 -2.55 24.83 23.25
N GLN A 103 -3.41 25.15 22.27
CA GLN A 103 -3.44 26.47 21.61
C GLN A 103 -4.05 27.59 22.46
N GLY A 104 -4.76 27.28 23.54
CA GLY A 104 -5.31 28.28 24.47
C GLY A 104 -4.28 28.95 25.38
N ARG A 105 -2.98 28.59 25.30
CA ARG A 105 -1.94 29.14 26.18
C ARG A 105 -0.74 29.82 25.52
N ARG A 106 -0.50 29.71 24.20
CA ARG A 106 0.51 30.52 23.51
C ARG A 106 0.14 30.72 22.04
N GLU A 107 0.13 31.99 21.64
CA GLU A 107 0.08 32.47 20.27
C GLU A 107 1.30 31.91 19.51
N CYS A 108 1.04 31.12 18.45
CA CYS A 108 1.86 30.90 17.24
C CYS A 108 1.38 29.60 16.55
N MET A 109 0.56 29.82 15.54
CA MET A 109 -0.15 28.86 14.71
C MET A 109 0.80 27.94 13.92
N LEU A 110 1.09 26.75 14.43
CA LEU A 110 1.34 25.60 13.56
C LEU A 110 -0.02 25.06 13.12
N SER A 111 -0.61 25.75 12.15
CA SER A 111 -1.63 25.12 11.31
C SER A 111 -0.91 23.95 10.64
N ILE A 112 -1.29 22.72 10.99
CA ILE A 112 -0.95 21.56 10.16
C ILE A 112 -1.78 21.74 8.89
N SER A 113 -1.28 22.60 8.01
CA SER A 113 -1.80 22.73 6.67
C SER A 113 -1.45 21.45 5.93
N VAL A 114 -2.40 21.02 5.10
CA VAL A 114 -2.18 20.03 4.04
C VAL A 114 -0.93 20.39 3.26
#